data_AF-A0A1G7QRW3-F1
#
_entry.id   AF-A0A1G7QRW3-F1
#
_cell.length_a   1.000
_cell.length_b   1.000
_cell.length_c   1.000
_cell.angle_alpha   90.00
_cell.angle_beta   90.00
_cell.angle_gamma   90.00
#
_symmetry.space_group_name_H-M   'P 1'
#
loop_
_entity.id
_entity.type
_entity.pdbx_description
1 polymer ?
#
loop_
_entity_poly.entity_id
_entity_poly.type
_entity_poly.pdbx_seq_one_letter_code
_entity_poly.pdbx_strand_id
1 'polypeptide(L)'
;MKYLLRPALCLALLGVAACDEIAVADDPTALADLRGQKSCLAAVGKETGVSGVTINKTRPVVELYRHIVDVPGGGSWACITDQSGKAIEIVEQRSG
;
A
#
# COMPACT_ATOMS: atom_id res chain seq x y z
N MET A 1 -9.06 -36.46 -21.07
CA MET A 1 -8.03 -35.70 -20.33
C MET A 1 -8.21 -34.20 -20.62
N LYS A 2 -8.88 -33.44 -19.74
CA LYS A 2 -9.11 -31.98 -19.85
C LYS A 2 -8.96 -31.28 -18.49
N TYR A 3 -8.04 -31.72 -17.65
CA TYR A 3 -7.94 -31.25 -16.25
C TYR A 3 -6.65 -30.51 -15.89
N LEU A 4 -5.75 -30.25 -16.84
CA LEU A 4 -4.43 -29.63 -16.56
C LEU A 4 -4.27 -28.19 -17.06
N LEU A 5 -5.30 -27.57 -17.66
CA LEU A 5 -5.23 -26.18 -18.15
C LEU A 5 -5.55 -25.11 -17.09
N ARG A 6 -6.18 -25.49 -15.98
CA ARG A 6 -6.52 -24.55 -14.88
C ARG A 6 -5.35 -24.09 -14.00
N PRO A 7 -4.36 -24.91 -13.62
CA PRO A 7 -3.30 -24.46 -12.71
C PRO A 7 -2.30 -23.50 -13.37
N ALA A 8 -2.10 -23.57 -14.69
CA ALA A 8 -1.19 -22.68 -15.41
C ALA A 8 -1.63 -21.20 -15.39
N LEU A 9 -2.94 -20.94 -15.41
CA LEU A 9 -3.48 -19.58 -15.39
C LEU A 9 -3.30 -18.91 -14.01
N CYS A 10 -3.43 -19.67 -12.93
CA CYS A 10 -3.24 -19.16 -11.58
C CYS A 10 -1.78 -18.76 -11.29
N LEU A 11 -0.81 -19.49 -11.86
CA LEU A 11 0.61 -19.15 -11.75
C LEU A 11 0.97 -17.85 -12.49
N ALA A 12 0.35 -17.58 -13.64
CA ALA A 12 0.58 -16.34 -14.38
C ALA A 12 0.06 -15.10 -13.62
N LEU A 13 -1.03 -15.23 -12.85
CA LEU A 13 -1.60 -14.12 -12.08
C LEU A 13 -0.77 -13.76 -10.83
N LEU A 14 -0.08 -14.73 -10.23
CA LEU A 14 0.79 -14.48 -9.07
C LEU A 14 2.02 -13.63 -9.43
N GLY A 15 2.53 -13.75 -10.66
CA GLY A 15 3.68 -12.95 -11.12
C GLY A 15 3.40 -11.45 -11.15
N VAL A 16 2.18 -11.04 -11.50
CA VAL A 16 1.85 -9.62 -11.75
C VAL A 16 1.86 -8.79 -10.47
N ALA A 17 1.46 -9.35 -9.33
CA ALA A 17 1.38 -8.62 -8.06
C ALA A 17 2.76 -8.28 -7.46
N ALA A 18 3.81 -9.00 -7.86
CA ALA A 18 5.18 -8.76 -7.42
C ALA A 18 5.99 -7.87 -8.38
N CYS A 19 5.47 -7.61 -9.60
CA CYS A 19 6.19 -6.85 -10.61
C CYS A 19 6.58 -5.44 -10.14
N ASP A 20 5.73 -4.79 -9.33
CA ASP A 20 6.04 -3.44 -8.83
C ASP A 20 7.27 -3.43 -7.92
N GLU A 21 7.42 -4.43 -7.05
CA GLU A 21 8.59 -4.53 -6.16
C GLU A 21 9.86 -4.88 -6.95
N ILE A 22 9.74 -5.72 -7.98
CA ILE A 22 10.85 -6.08 -8.86
C ILE A 22 11.34 -4.85 -9.66
N ALA A 23 10.41 -3.99 -10.10
CA ALA A 23 10.74 -2.79 -10.87
C ALA A 23 11.60 -1.78 -10.09
N VAL A 24 11.57 -1.84 -8.75
CA VAL A 24 12.35 -0.97 -7.85
C VAL A 24 13.34 -1.75 -6.98
N ALA A 25 13.60 -3.03 -7.29
CA ALA A 25 14.39 -3.91 -6.42
C ALA A 25 15.83 -3.44 -6.21
N ASP A 26 16.40 -2.72 -7.18
CA ASP A 26 17.75 -2.18 -7.12
C ASP A 26 17.84 -0.87 -6.30
N ASP A 27 16.70 -0.28 -5.92
CA ASP A 27 16.61 0.91 -5.06
C ASP A 27 15.91 0.54 -3.74
N PRO A 28 16.67 0.30 -2.66
CA PRO A 28 16.10 -0.12 -1.38
C PRO A 28 15.19 0.93 -0.75
N THR A 29 15.40 2.21 -1.05
CA THR A 29 14.54 3.30 -0.55
C THR A 29 13.22 3.33 -1.29
N ALA A 30 13.24 3.23 -2.62
CA ALA A 30 12.02 3.12 -3.42
C ALA A 30 11.21 1.86 -3.09
N LEU A 31 11.89 0.74 -2.82
CA LEU A 31 11.25 -0.50 -2.39
C LEU A 31 10.56 -0.36 -1.03
N ALA A 32 11.24 0.26 -0.05
CA ALA A 32 10.65 0.52 1.26
C ALA A 32 9.45 1.47 1.19
N ASP A 33 9.53 2.52 0.36
CA ASP A 33 8.42 3.45 0.13
C ASP A 33 7.21 2.76 -0.53
N LEU A 34 7.43 1.95 -1.56
CA LEU A 34 6.37 1.17 -2.21
C LEU A 34 5.67 0.22 -1.23
N ARG A 35 6.44 -0.48 -0.39
CA ARG A 35 5.91 -1.34 0.68
C ARG A 35 5.13 -0.54 1.71
N GLY A 36 5.68 0.61 2.12
CA GLY A 36 5.04 1.56 3.03
C GLY A 36 3.67 1.99 2.53
N GLN A 37 3.58 2.44 1.28
CA GLN A 37 2.33 2.80 0.63
C GLN A 37 1.33 1.62 0.64
N LYS A 38 1.74 0.44 0.18
CA LYS A 38 0.87 -0.76 0.16
C LYS A 38 0.36 -1.14 1.56
N SER A 39 1.25 -1.13 2.55
CA SER A 39 0.91 -1.48 3.93
C SER A 39 -0.03 -0.45 4.55
N CYS A 40 0.16 0.84 4.29
CA CYS A 40 -0.69 1.91 4.81
C CYS A 40 -2.09 1.88 4.21
N LEU A 41 -2.21 1.65 2.90
CA LEU A 41 -3.50 1.46 2.24
C LEU A 41 -4.25 0.27 2.85
N ALA A 42 -3.56 -0.86 3.07
CA ALA A 42 -4.16 -2.03 3.69
C ALA A 42 -4.61 -1.77 5.13
N ALA A 43 -3.78 -1.10 5.94
CA ALA A 43 -4.10 -0.79 7.33
C ALA A 43 -5.31 0.15 7.45
N VAL A 44 -5.33 1.26 6.72
CA VAL A 44 -6.43 2.23 6.75
C VAL A 44 -7.70 1.66 6.15
N GLY A 45 -7.61 0.92 5.03
CA GLY A 45 -8.76 0.24 4.44
C GLY A 45 -9.38 -0.79 5.39
N LYS A 46 -8.55 -1.52 6.14
CA LYS A 46 -9.01 -2.46 7.18
C LYS A 46 -9.70 -1.75 8.34
N GLU A 47 -9.13 -0.65 8.84
CA GLU A 47 -9.67 0.10 9.97
C GLU A 47 -11.01 0.77 9.63
N THR A 48 -11.11 1.35 8.44
CA THR A 48 -12.29 2.11 8.01
C THR A 48 -13.38 1.25 7.37
N GLY A 49 -13.03 0.06 6.86
CA GLY A 49 -13.94 -0.77 6.08
C GLY A 49 -14.27 -0.21 4.68
N VAL A 50 -13.62 0.87 4.26
CA VAL A 50 -13.87 1.55 2.98
C VAL A 50 -12.91 1.02 1.92
N SER A 51 -13.45 0.70 0.74
CA SER A 51 -12.65 0.36 -0.43
C SER A 51 -12.23 1.61 -1.22
N GLY A 52 -11.15 1.50 -1.98
CA GLY A 52 -10.67 2.62 -2.80
C GLY A 52 -9.95 3.73 -2.02
N VAL A 53 -9.43 3.44 -0.83
CA VAL A 53 -8.47 4.33 -0.16
C VAL A 53 -7.24 4.56 -1.04
N THR A 54 -6.67 5.76 -1.00
CA THR A 54 -5.57 6.16 -1.89
C THR A 54 -4.48 6.93 -1.15
N ILE A 55 -3.24 6.87 -1.65
CA ILE A 55 -2.17 7.72 -1.14
C ILE A 55 -2.42 9.15 -1.60
N ASN A 56 -2.46 10.08 -0.65
CA ASN A 56 -2.54 11.50 -0.94
C ASN A 56 -1.20 11.98 -1.51
N LYS A 57 -1.22 12.44 -2.77
CA LYS A 57 -0.03 12.95 -3.48
C LYS A 57 0.06 14.48 -3.50
N THR A 58 -0.93 15.17 -2.95
CA THR A 58 -1.04 16.63 -3.00
C THR A 58 -0.46 17.29 -1.76
N ARG A 59 -0.50 16.61 -0.60
CA ARG A 59 0.12 17.08 0.63
C ARG A 59 1.57 16.63 0.68
N PRO A 60 2.52 17.58 0.80
CA PRO A 60 3.92 17.21 0.95
C PRO A 60 4.10 16.49 2.30
N VAL A 61 4.79 15.35 2.25
CA VAL A 61 5.25 14.63 3.44
C VAL A 61 6.77 14.67 3.41
N VAL A 62 7.38 15.20 4.46
CA VAL A 62 8.84 15.36 4.56
C VAL A 62 9.47 14.32 5.47
N GLU A 63 8.67 13.72 6.36
CA GLU A 63 9.12 12.67 7.26
C GLU A 63 9.22 11.33 6.52
N LEU A 64 10.37 10.67 6.66
CA LEU A 64 10.54 9.30 6.19
C LEU A 64 9.51 8.38 6.85
N TYR A 65 9.07 7.36 6.12
CA TYR A 65 8.15 6.33 6.60
C TYR A 65 6.76 6.85 7.00
N ARG A 66 6.43 8.08 6.61
CA ARG A 66 5.11 8.67 6.81
C ARG A 66 4.37 8.71 5.48
N HIS A 67 3.13 8.26 5.50
CA HIS A 67 2.23 8.34 4.36
C HIS A 67 0.91 8.96 4.79
N ILE A 68 0.28 9.68 3.89
CA ILE A 68 -1.06 10.19 4.08
C ILE A 68 -2.02 9.42 3.17
N VAL A 69 -3.07 8.86 3.75
CA VAL A 69 -4.07 8.06 3.05
C VAL A 69 -5.41 8.79 3.06
N ASP A 70 -6.01 9.00 1.90
CA ASP A 70 -7.35 9.54 1.77
C ASP A 70 -8.40 8.43 1.67
N VAL A 71 -9.48 8.60 2.42
CA VAL A 71 -10.64 7.70 2.42
C VAL A 71 -11.77 8.35 1.63
N PRO A 72 -12.27 7.72 0.55
CA PRO A 72 -13.39 8.27 -0.20
C PRO A 72 -14.62 8.52 0.68
N GLY A 73 -15.15 9.74 0.64
CA GLY A 73 -16.29 10.14 1.49
C GLY A 73 -15.98 10.24 2.98
N GLY A 74 -14.71 10.12 3.38
CA GLY A 74 -14.24 10.26 4.75
C GLY A 74 -13.11 11.28 4.87
N GLY A 75 -12.40 11.21 6.00
CA GLY A 75 -11.22 12.02 6.27
C GLY A 75 -9.93 11.42 5.70
N SER A 76 -8.82 12.04 6.09
CA SER A 76 -7.49 11.55 5.77
C SER A 76 -6.82 10.96 7.00
N TRP A 77 -5.91 10.03 6.77
CA TRP A 77 -5.21 9.29 7.81
C TRP A 77 -3.71 9.47 7.65
N ALA A 78 -3.03 9.73 8.75
CA ALA A 78 -1.59 9.56 8.82
C ALA A 78 -1.28 8.09 9.09
N CYS A 79 -0.32 7.55 8.36
CA CYS A 79 0.21 6.21 8.58
C CYS A 79 1.72 6.28 8.71
N ILE A 80 2.26 5.60 9.73
CA ILE A 80 3.70 5.48 9.96
C ILE A 80 4.11 4.02 9.74
N THR A 81 5.23 3.81 9.05
CA THR A 81 5.82 2.50 8.83
C THR A 81 7.15 2.35 9.55
N ASP A 82 7.59 1.10 9.71
CA ASP A 82 8.99 0.81 10.01
C ASP A 82 9.87 0.91 8.75
N GLN A 83 11.17 0.66 8.91
CA GLN A 83 12.16 0.74 7.83
C GLN A 83 11.94 -0.30 6.72
N SER A 84 11.15 -1.36 6.98
CA SER A 84 10.81 -2.37 5.98
C SER A 84 9.58 -1.99 5.14
N GLY A 85 8.91 -0.89 5.50
CA GLY A 85 7.66 -0.44 4.88
C GLY A 85 6.42 -1.09 5.50
N LYS A 86 6.53 -1.72 6.68
CA LYS A 86 5.37 -2.27 7.38
C LYS A 86 4.73 -1.20 8.25
N ALA A 87 3.42 -0.98 8.09
CA ALA A 87 2.66 -0.06 8.92
C ALA A 87 2.67 -0.49 10.40
N ILE A 88 2.93 0.47 11.28
CA ILE A 88 2.99 0.30 12.74
C ILE A 88 2.01 1.22 13.47
N GLU A 89 1.58 2.31 12.84
CA GLU A 89 0.62 3.26 13.42
C GLU A 89 -0.26 3.87 12.34
N ILE A 90 -1.54 4.05 12.63
CA ILE A 90 -2.48 4.83 11.83
C ILE A 90 -3.29 5.75 12.73
N VAL A 91 -3.48 7.00 12.31
CA VAL A 91 -4.25 8.00 13.06
C VAL A 91 -5.10 8.82 12.09
N GLU A 92 -6.40 8.92 12.38
CA GLU A 92 -7.31 9.79 11.65
C GLU A 92 -6.91 11.26 11.88
N GLN A 93 -6.69 11.99 10.80
CA GLN A 93 -6.46 13.43 10.86
C GLN A 93 -7.81 14.13 10.89
N ARG A 94 -8.24 14.52 12.09
CA ARG A 94 -9.37 15.43 12.25
C ARG A 94 -8.88 16.85 12.03
N SER A 95 -9.15 17.40 10.86
CA SER A 95 -9.16 18.85 10.68
C SER A 95 -10.33 19.41 11.48
N GLY A 96 -10.03 20.18 12.52
CA GLY A 96 -11.02 20.88 13.34
C GLY A 96 -11.71 22.01 12.60
#